data_AF-A0AAD4QG34-F1
#
_entry.id   AF-A0AAD4QG34-F1
#
_cell.length_a   1.000
_cell.length_b   1.000
_cell.length_c   1.000
_cell.angle_alpha   90.00
_cell.angle_beta   90.00
_cell.angle_gamma   90.00
#
_symmetry.space_group_name_H-M   'P 1'
#
loop_
_entity.id
_entity.type
_entity.pdbx_description
1 polymer ?
#
loop_
_entity_poly.entity_id
_entity_poly.type
_entity_poly.pdbx_seq_one_letter_code
_entity_poly.pdbx_strand_id
1 'polypeptide(L)'
;MSQPQSMYFVPQVTGAESMLHHGYIGLTFGTYSETFFASVLKVSPRSIQVGFSAPGWPTSFFIAPITSLAITANAMSSRGFLIMVLDYKAELTRGTIIPQGLWLPQTPRDMRKYVTDAVLQLPIFLRQDDGSIGMSLSDVVLGNFRRLVDSVQQVNVGGRTSVHIRINWPGYHEWKRQFQTRDETPNRNPITFEKFVRHIGRSVDKFMSEAVSEVHQGDPRWRIGFNGITRNDVILVGVVHVSSGSWMPIIQLNRHLA
;
A
#
# COMPACT_ATOMS: atom_id res chain seq x y z
N MET A 1 16.38 3.49 -45.53
CA MET A 1 15.69 4.15 -44.41
C MET A 1 15.55 3.14 -43.28
N SER A 2 16.52 3.16 -42.37
CA SER A 2 16.63 2.26 -41.23
C SER A 2 15.90 2.85 -40.03
N GLN A 3 14.99 2.07 -39.42
CA GLN A 3 14.31 2.47 -38.18
C GLN A 3 15.33 2.53 -37.02
N PRO A 4 15.24 3.51 -36.11
CA PRO A 4 16.04 3.49 -34.91
C PRO A 4 15.43 2.48 -33.93
N GLN A 5 16.12 1.36 -33.72
CA GLN A 5 15.89 0.50 -32.56
C GLN A 5 16.19 1.33 -31.30
N SER A 6 15.15 1.73 -30.56
CA SER A 6 15.33 2.29 -29.23
C SER A 6 15.79 1.17 -28.30
N MET A 7 17.10 1.05 -28.17
CA MET A 7 17.78 0.17 -27.25
C MET A 7 17.52 0.67 -25.83
N TYR A 8 16.47 0.17 -25.18
CA TYR A 8 16.29 0.34 -23.74
C TYR A 8 17.37 -0.49 -23.05
N PHE A 9 18.49 0.15 -22.74
CA PHE A 9 19.53 -0.42 -21.91
C PHE A 9 18.96 -0.57 -20.49
N VAL A 10 18.60 -1.79 -20.11
CA VAL A 10 18.20 -2.13 -18.74
C VAL A 10 19.42 -2.77 -18.07
N PRO A 11 20.08 -2.12 -17.10
CA PRO A 11 21.10 -2.77 -16.28
C PRO A 11 20.52 -4.01 -15.61
N GLN A 12 21.34 -5.06 -15.46
CA GLN A 12 20.99 -6.37 -14.90
C GLN A 12 20.64 -6.34 -13.39
N VAL A 13 19.58 -5.62 -13.05
CA VAL A 13 18.73 -5.86 -11.89
C VAL A 13 17.33 -5.97 -12.47
N THR A 14 16.68 -7.13 -12.34
CA THR A 14 15.33 -7.30 -12.88
C THR A 14 14.41 -6.24 -12.28
N GLY A 15 13.41 -5.75 -13.02
CA GLY A 15 12.46 -4.77 -12.46
C GLY A 15 11.81 -5.26 -11.15
N ALA A 16 11.71 -6.59 -10.98
CA ALA A 16 11.25 -7.24 -9.76
C ALA A 16 12.20 -7.01 -8.58
N GLU A 17 13.51 -7.20 -8.76
CA GLU A 17 14.50 -6.90 -7.72
C GLU A 17 14.47 -5.43 -7.31
N SER A 18 14.41 -4.53 -8.30
CA SER A 18 14.32 -3.10 -8.02
C SER A 18 13.05 -2.74 -7.25
N MET A 19 11.91 -3.35 -7.58
CA MET A 19 10.65 -3.20 -6.84
C MET A 19 10.77 -3.71 -5.40
N LEU A 20 11.36 -4.89 -5.19
CA LEU A 20 11.50 -5.50 -3.87
C LEU A 20 12.46 -4.74 -2.95
N HIS A 21 13.45 -4.04 -3.51
CA HIS A 21 14.46 -3.30 -2.73
C HIS A 21 14.20 -1.80 -2.61
N HIS A 22 13.56 -1.18 -3.59
CA HIS A 22 13.38 0.27 -3.66
C HIS A 22 11.91 0.71 -3.70
N GLY A 23 10.98 -0.24 -3.78
CA GLY A 23 9.56 0.03 -3.67
C GLY A 23 9.12 0.36 -2.25
N TYR A 24 8.00 1.06 -2.09
CA TYR A 24 7.43 1.34 -0.77
C TYR A 24 7.10 0.06 0.00
N ILE A 25 6.60 -0.97 -0.68
CA ILE A 25 6.23 -2.25 -0.08
C ILE A 25 7.49 -3.04 0.31
N GLY A 26 8.50 -3.03 -0.56
CA GLY A 26 9.83 -3.57 -0.30
C GLY A 26 10.43 -3.03 0.99
N LEU A 27 10.44 -1.70 1.13
CA LEU A 27 10.99 -1.00 2.29
C LEU A 27 10.12 -1.09 3.55
N THR A 28 8.81 -1.34 3.41
CA THR A 28 7.92 -1.57 4.55
C THR A 28 8.08 -2.96 5.13
N PHE A 29 8.07 -4.01 4.29
CA PHE A 29 8.04 -5.40 4.75
C PHE A 29 9.39 -6.13 4.66
N GLY A 30 10.42 -5.49 4.12
CA GLY A 30 11.75 -6.08 3.94
C GLY A 30 11.68 -7.39 3.16
N THR A 31 12.23 -8.46 3.75
CA THR A 31 12.26 -9.80 3.15
C THR A 31 10.89 -10.42 2.94
N TYR A 32 9.84 -9.95 3.63
CA TYR A 32 8.47 -10.44 3.45
C TYR A 32 7.74 -9.80 2.27
N SER A 33 8.32 -8.79 1.60
CA SER A 33 7.72 -8.17 0.42
C SER A 33 7.51 -9.17 -0.72
N GLU A 34 8.43 -10.11 -0.93
CA GLU A 34 8.26 -11.18 -1.92
C GLU A 34 7.08 -12.09 -1.57
N THR A 35 6.93 -12.48 -0.30
CA THR A 35 5.78 -13.25 0.19
C THR A 35 4.46 -12.51 -0.07
N PHE A 36 4.43 -11.19 0.17
CA PHE A 36 3.28 -10.36 -0.13
C PHE A 36 2.93 -10.40 -1.63
N PHE A 37 3.89 -10.08 -2.51
CA PHE A 37 3.63 -10.07 -3.95
C PHE A 37 3.26 -11.45 -4.47
N ALA A 38 3.89 -12.53 -3.98
CA ALA A 38 3.51 -13.89 -4.35
C ALA A 38 2.09 -14.25 -3.90
N SER A 39 1.65 -13.75 -2.74
CA SER A 39 0.28 -13.95 -2.24
C SER A 39 -0.76 -13.22 -3.08
N VAL A 40 -0.43 -12.03 -3.58
CA VAL A 40 -1.28 -11.28 -4.51
C VAL A 40 -1.26 -11.94 -5.88
N LEU A 41 -0.09 -12.01 -6.52
CA LEU A 41 0.08 -12.43 -7.91
C LEU A 41 -0.03 -13.93 -8.14
N LYS A 42 -0.05 -14.75 -7.09
CA LYS A 42 -0.07 -16.24 -7.15
C LYS A 42 1.12 -16.86 -7.88
N VAL A 43 2.16 -16.08 -8.15
CA VAL A 43 3.44 -16.46 -8.75
C VAL A 43 4.54 -15.65 -8.08
N SER A 44 5.79 -16.12 -8.13
CA SER A 44 6.90 -15.29 -7.63
C SER A 44 6.98 -14.00 -8.46
N PRO A 45 7.15 -12.83 -7.84
CA PRO A 45 7.40 -11.59 -8.58
C PRO A 45 8.69 -11.66 -9.43
N ARG A 46 9.60 -12.59 -9.11
CA ARG A 46 10.85 -12.80 -9.86
C ARG A 46 10.65 -13.57 -11.16
N SER A 47 9.54 -14.29 -11.31
CA SER A 47 9.21 -15.04 -12.52
C SER A 47 8.41 -14.24 -13.55
N ILE A 48 8.18 -12.95 -13.31
CA ILE A 48 7.42 -12.05 -14.17
C ILE A 48 8.27 -10.84 -14.58
N GLN A 49 8.03 -10.34 -15.79
CA GLN A 49 8.71 -9.15 -16.28
C GLN A 49 8.05 -7.90 -15.71
N VAL A 50 8.66 -7.35 -14.66
CA VAL A 50 8.26 -6.07 -14.07
C VAL A 50 8.90 -4.92 -14.85
N GLY A 51 8.07 -4.03 -15.36
CA GLY A 51 8.47 -2.75 -15.97
C GLY A 51 8.57 -1.64 -14.93
N PHE A 52 9.23 -0.54 -15.32
CA PHE A 52 9.38 0.65 -14.47
C PHE A 52 8.94 1.91 -15.22
N SER A 53 8.23 2.80 -14.51
CA SER A 53 7.67 4.07 -15.00
C SER A 53 6.78 3.91 -16.23
N ALA A 54 5.55 3.39 -16.03
CA ALA A 54 4.58 3.31 -17.12
C ALA A 54 4.12 4.70 -17.60
N PRO A 55 3.71 4.86 -18.88
CA PRO A 55 3.17 6.13 -19.37
C PRO A 55 1.97 6.61 -18.53
N GLY A 56 2.06 7.81 -17.95
CA GLY A 56 1.04 8.38 -17.04
C GLY A 56 1.17 7.95 -15.57
N TRP A 57 2.15 7.10 -15.26
CA TRP A 57 2.42 6.54 -13.94
C TRP A 57 3.94 6.61 -13.66
N PRO A 58 4.48 7.82 -13.46
CA PRO A 58 5.91 7.99 -13.21
C PRO A 58 6.33 7.22 -11.96
N THR A 59 7.53 6.63 -12.00
CA THR A 59 8.14 5.89 -10.88
C THR A 59 7.41 4.62 -10.44
N SER A 60 6.36 4.20 -11.15
CA SER A 60 5.62 2.97 -10.83
C SER A 60 6.39 1.72 -11.26
N PHE A 61 6.37 0.68 -10.44
CA PHE A 61 6.63 -0.69 -10.88
C PHE A 61 5.32 -1.31 -11.37
N PHE A 62 5.33 -1.90 -12.55
CA PHE A 62 4.10 -2.40 -13.17
C PHE A 62 4.33 -3.66 -14.00
N ILE A 63 3.26 -4.37 -14.27
CA ILE A 63 3.22 -5.47 -15.23
C ILE A 63 2.06 -5.25 -16.21
N ALA A 64 2.20 -5.79 -17.42
CA ALA A 64 1.08 -5.90 -18.34
C ALA A 64 0.03 -6.87 -17.77
N PRO A 65 -1.26 -6.71 -18.08
CA PRO A 65 -2.29 -7.68 -17.72
C PRO A 65 -1.92 -9.09 -18.22
N ILE A 66 -1.97 -10.06 -17.32
CA ILE A 66 -1.71 -11.48 -17.62
C ILE A 66 -3.04 -12.20 -17.46
N THR A 67 -3.54 -12.81 -18.53
CA THR A 67 -4.87 -13.44 -18.55
C THR A 67 -5.03 -14.61 -17.57
N SER A 68 -3.93 -15.23 -17.15
CA SER A 68 -3.94 -16.31 -16.15
C SER A 68 -4.07 -15.83 -14.70
N LEU A 69 -3.94 -14.52 -14.44
CA LEU A 69 -4.08 -13.98 -13.09
C LEU A 69 -5.55 -13.65 -12.79
N ALA A 70 -6.01 -14.05 -11.60
CA ALA A 70 -7.34 -13.75 -11.11
C ALA A 70 -7.53 -12.27 -10.66
N ILE A 71 -6.57 -11.40 -10.98
CA ILE A 71 -6.53 -10.00 -10.55
C ILE A 71 -6.74 -9.09 -11.76
N THR A 72 -7.50 -8.03 -11.56
CA THR A 72 -7.77 -7.01 -12.59
C THR A 72 -6.74 -5.89 -12.55
N ALA A 73 -6.51 -5.28 -13.71
CA ALA A 73 -5.77 -4.02 -13.82
C ALA A 73 -6.35 -2.95 -12.86
N ASN A 74 -5.48 -2.25 -12.15
CA ASN A 74 -5.83 -1.14 -11.25
C ASN A 74 -5.52 0.23 -11.85
N ALA A 75 -5.10 0.28 -13.11
CA ALA A 75 -4.62 1.47 -13.76
C ALA A 75 -4.75 1.39 -15.29
N MET A 76 -4.88 2.56 -15.92
CA MET A 76 -4.78 2.74 -17.36
C MET A 76 -3.64 3.70 -17.66
N SER A 77 -2.75 3.30 -18.55
CA SER A 77 -1.67 4.17 -19.03
C SER A 77 -2.23 5.36 -19.82
N SER A 78 -1.43 6.42 -19.96
CA SER A 78 -1.80 7.58 -20.81
C SER A 78 -1.99 7.24 -22.29
N ARG A 79 -1.63 6.02 -22.71
CA ARG A 79 -1.84 5.49 -24.06
C ARG A 79 -3.06 4.58 -24.18
N GLY A 80 -3.87 4.45 -23.12
CA GLY A 80 -5.08 3.62 -23.10
C GLY A 80 -4.86 2.14 -22.80
N PHE A 81 -3.62 1.69 -22.58
CA PHE A 81 -3.36 0.31 -22.17
C PHE A 81 -3.67 0.11 -20.69
N LEU A 82 -4.40 -0.97 -20.36
CA LEU A 82 -4.55 -1.44 -19.00
C LEU A 82 -3.19 -1.92 -18.46
N ILE A 83 -2.89 -1.59 -17.20
CA ILE A 83 -1.67 -2.00 -16.50
C ILE A 83 -2.00 -2.41 -15.06
N MET A 84 -1.16 -3.27 -14.49
CA MET A 84 -1.20 -3.60 -13.06
C MET A 84 -0.03 -2.89 -12.38
N VAL A 85 -0.31 -1.80 -11.67
CA VAL A 85 0.66 -1.09 -10.84
C VAL A 85 0.85 -1.87 -9.56
N LEU A 86 2.08 -2.31 -9.32
CA LEU A 86 2.47 -3.16 -8.20
C LEU A 86 3.02 -2.36 -7.03
N ASP A 87 3.84 -1.35 -7.31
CA ASP A 87 4.47 -0.49 -6.31
C ASP A 87 4.93 0.83 -6.95
N TYR A 88 5.49 1.74 -6.16
CA TYR A 88 6.22 2.91 -6.61
C TYR A 88 7.61 2.93 -5.99
N LYS A 89 8.59 3.44 -6.74
CA LYS A 89 9.90 3.76 -6.15
C LYS A 89 9.69 4.76 -5.01
N ALA A 90 10.22 4.42 -3.85
CA ALA A 90 10.09 5.25 -2.66
C ALA A 90 10.81 6.59 -2.82
N GLU A 91 10.11 7.68 -2.48
CA GLU A 91 10.71 9.01 -2.35
C GLU A 91 11.41 9.13 -0.98
N LEU A 92 12.66 8.69 -0.91
CA LEU A 92 13.41 8.64 0.35
C LEU A 92 13.90 9.99 0.84
N THR A 93 13.95 11.02 0.00
CA THR A 93 14.34 12.37 0.43
C THR A 93 13.31 13.02 1.36
N ARG A 94 12.08 12.51 1.32
CA ARG A 94 10.96 12.99 2.16
C ARG A 94 11.06 12.54 3.62
N GLY A 95 11.71 11.41 3.87
CA GLY A 95 11.85 10.85 5.22
C GLY A 95 11.77 9.33 5.27
N THR A 96 11.85 8.79 6.48
CA THR A 96 12.00 7.35 6.71
C THR A 96 10.69 6.60 6.50
N ILE A 97 10.70 5.50 5.73
CA ILE A 97 9.58 4.55 5.66
C ILE A 97 9.54 3.71 6.93
N ILE A 98 8.35 3.56 7.52
CA ILE A 98 8.18 2.81 8.75
C ILE A 98 8.16 1.32 8.43
N PRO A 99 9.15 0.52 8.89
CA PRO A 99 9.13 -0.90 8.68
C PRO A 99 7.99 -1.51 9.49
N GLN A 100 7.32 -2.53 8.95
CA GLN A 100 6.27 -3.26 9.63
C GLN A 100 6.44 -4.75 9.38
N GLY A 101 6.11 -5.57 10.39
CA GLY A 101 6.00 -7.01 10.19
C GLY A 101 4.77 -7.31 9.33
N LEU A 102 4.94 -8.03 8.21
CA LEU A 102 3.80 -8.45 7.38
C LEU A 102 2.85 -9.32 8.22
N TRP A 103 1.61 -8.88 8.38
CA TRP A 103 0.61 -9.67 9.08
C TRP A 103 0.11 -10.83 8.20
N LEU A 104 0.13 -12.03 8.76
CA LEU A 104 -0.41 -13.24 8.14
C LEU A 104 -1.27 -14.01 9.17
N PRO A 105 -2.34 -14.69 8.73
CA PRO A 105 -3.03 -15.65 9.58
C PRO A 105 -2.07 -16.70 10.20
N GLN A 106 -2.28 -17.05 11.46
CA GLN A 106 -1.35 -17.91 12.21
C GLN A 106 -1.54 -19.40 11.94
N THR A 107 -2.75 -19.82 11.55
CA THR A 107 -3.04 -21.24 11.30
C THR A 107 -2.93 -21.58 9.81
N PRO A 108 -2.43 -22.77 9.43
CA PRO A 108 -2.40 -23.19 8.02
C PRO A 108 -3.78 -23.16 7.34
N ARG A 109 -4.84 -23.47 8.10
CA ARG A 109 -6.22 -23.43 7.63
C ARG A 109 -6.64 -22.00 7.25
N ASP A 110 -6.35 -21.03 8.12
CA ASP A 110 -6.69 -19.63 7.87
C ASP A 110 -5.81 -19.01 6.79
N MET A 111 -4.53 -19.40 6.72
CA MET A 111 -3.63 -19.04 5.64
C MET A 111 -4.20 -19.46 4.29
N ARG A 112 -4.59 -20.73 4.16
CA ARG A 112 -5.19 -21.25 2.94
C ARG A 112 -6.46 -20.47 2.59
N LYS A 113 -7.39 -20.35 3.54
CA LYS A 113 -8.70 -19.73 3.34
C LYS A 113 -8.64 -18.25 2.99
N TYR A 114 -7.74 -17.49 3.63
CA TYR A 114 -7.77 -16.02 3.56
C TYR A 114 -6.61 -15.41 2.76
N VAL A 115 -5.59 -16.19 2.39
CA VAL A 115 -4.43 -15.72 1.63
C VAL A 115 -4.22 -16.57 0.38
N THR A 116 -3.98 -17.87 0.52
CA THR A 116 -3.58 -18.74 -0.61
C THR A 116 -4.70 -18.86 -1.65
N ASP A 117 -5.90 -19.29 -1.23
CA ASP A 117 -7.03 -19.54 -2.11
C ASP A 117 -7.87 -18.28 -2.36
N ALA A 118 -7.61 -17.21 -1.59
CA ALA A 118 -8.30 -15.95 -1.75
C ALA A 118 -7.70 -15.10 -2.89
N VAL A 119 -8.55 -14.38 -3.62
CA VAL A 119 -8.12 -13.35 -4.56
C VAL A 119 -7.87 -12.05 -3.78
N LEU A 120 -6.60 -11.72 -3.58
CA LEU A 120 -6.21 -10.45 -2.98
C LEU A 120 -6.23 -9.34 -4.04
N GLN A 121 -6.29 -8.09 -3.57
CA GLN A 121 -6.36 -6.93 -4.45
C GLN A 121 -4.95 -6.36 -4.61
N LEU A 122 -4.67 -5.68 -5.73
CA LEU A 122 -3.44 -4.92 -5.88
C LEU A 122 -3.35 -3.82 -4.80
N PRO A 123 -2.12 -3.40 -4.45
CA PRO A 123 -1.93 -2.25 -3.57
C PRO A 123 -2.67 -1.01 -4.08
N ILE A 124 -3.17 -0.23 -3.13
CA ILE A 124 -3.87 1.03 -3.41
C ILE A 124 -2.99 2.16 -2.87
N PHE A 125 -2.46 2.98 -3.76
CA PHE A 125 -1.62 4.13 -3.41
C PHE A 125 -2.44 5.43 -3.42
N LEU A 126 -2.17 6.32 -2.47
CA LEU A 126 -2.84 7.61 -2.40
C LEU A 126 -2.15 8.59 -3.35
N ARG A 127 -2.59 8.63 -4.60
CA ARG A 127 -2.04 9.54 -5.61
C ARG A 127 -2.62 10.94 -5.46
N GLN A 128 -1.75 11.94 -5.54
CA GLN A 128 -2.15 13.34 -5.65
C GLN A 128 -2.13 13.85 -7.10
N ASP A 129 -2.82 14.96 -7.33
CA ASP A 129 -2.93 15.65 -8.62
C ASP A 129 -1.58 16.13 -9.19
N ASP A 130 -0.60 16.42 -8.33
CA ASP A 130 0.78 16.74 -8.70
C ASP A 130 1.65 15.51 -9.02
N GLY A 131 1.07 14.31 -8.96
CA GLY A 131 1.77 13.06 -9.17
C GLY A 131 2.52 12.53 -7.94
N SER A 132 2.50 13.23 -6.81
CA SER A 132 3.08 12.73 -5.57
C SER A 132 2.28 11.55 -4.99
N ILE A 133 2.98 10.67 -4.28
CA ILE A 133 2.39 9.50 -3.62
C ILE A 133 2.34 9.72 -2.11
N GLY A 134 1.15 9.57 -1.55
CA GLY A 134 0.84 9.68 -0.13
C GLY A 134 0.20 11.01 0.24
N MET A 135 -0.45 11.03 1.40
CA MET A 135 -1.10 12.22 1.98
C MET A 135 -0.71 12.35 3.46
N SER A 136 -0.60 13.58 3.97
CA SER A 136 -0.35 13.78 5.39
C SER A 136 -1.51 13.18 6.22
N LEU A 137 -1.19 12.53 7.34
CA LEU A 137 -2.21 11.97 8.23
C LEU A 137 -3.15 13.07 8.75
N SER A 138 -2.59 14.26 9.01
CA SER A 138 -3.35 15.43 9.43
C SER A 138 -4.40 15.85 8.40
N ASP A 139 -4.05 15.89 7.11
CA ASP A 139 -5.00 16.20 6.04
C ASP A 139 -6.11 15.15 5.91
N VAL A 140 -5.75 13.86 5.97
CA VAL A 140 -6.72 12.76 5.86
C VAL A 140 -7.75 12.83 7.00
N VAL A 141 -7.31 13.10 8.23
CA VAL A 141 -8.20 13.19 9.40
C VAL A 141 -9.06 14.46 9.36
N LEU A 142 -8.52 15.58 8.88
CA LEU A 142 -9.28 16.83 8.66
C LEU A 142 -10.25 16.75 7.47
N GLY A 143 -10.12 15.72 6.62
CA GLY A 143 -10.97 15.54 5.45
C GLY A 143 -10.52 16.32 4.22
N ASN A 144 -9.25 16.72 4.16
CA ASN A 144 -8.69 17.50 3.07
C ASN A 144 -8.30 16.58 1.88
N PHE A 145 -9.29 16.17 1.09
CA PHE A 145 -9.11 15.26 -0.05
C PHE A 145 -9.06 15.93 -1.42
N ARG A 146 -8.96 17.27 -1.48
CA ARG A 146 -9.03 18.04 -2.73
C ARG A 146 -8.05 17.59 -3.81
N ARG A 147 -6.88 17.11 -3.37
CA ARG A 147 -5.79 16.68 -4.26
C ARG A 147 -5.78 15.18 -4.53
N LEU A 148 -6.63 14.40 -3.84
CA LEU A 148 -6.68 12.95 -3.98
C LEU A 148 -7.32 12.60 -5.33
N VAL A 149 -6.55 11.96 -6.18
CA VAL A 149 -7.02 11.47 -7.49
C VAL A 149 -8.05 10.35 -7.27
N ASP A 150 -9.10 10.33 -8.09
CA ASP A 150 -10.17 9.33 -8.07
C ASP A 150 -10.99 9.26 -6.75
N SER A 151 -10.96 10.33 -5.94
CA SER A 151 -11.61 10.39 -4.61
C SER A 151 -13.07 9.92 -4.58
N VAL A 152 -13.84 10.24 -5.62
CA VAL A 152 -15.28 9.91 -5.75
C VAL A 152 -15.55 8.53 -6.34
N GLN A 153 -14.53 7.85 -6.89
CA GLN A 153 -14.72 6.51 -7.47
C GLN A 153 -14.97 5.46 -6.39
N GLN A 154 -15.77 4.45 -6.69
CA GLN A 154 -15.93 3.29 -5.81
C GLN A 154 -14.65 2.47 -5.81
N VAL A 155 -14.25 2.00 -4.64
CA VAL A 155 -13.03 1.19 -4.47
C VAL A 155 -13.37 -0.26 -4.16
N ASN A 156 -12.71 -1.19 -4.85
CA ASN A 156 -12.82 -2.61 -4.53
C ASN A 156 -11.92 -2.97 -3.36
N VAL A 157 -12.54 -3.21 -2.20
CA VAL A 157 -11.85 -3.57 -0.95
C VAL A 157 -11.92 -5.07 -0.63
N GLY A 158 -12.06 -5.91 -1.67
CA GLY A 158 -12.03 -7.37 -1.56
C GLY A 158 -13.39 -8.03 -1.33
N GLY A 159 -14.49 -7.35 -1.68
CA GLY A 159 -15.84 -7.93 -1.70
C GLY A 159 -16.48 -8.29 -0.34
N ARG A 160 -15.76 -8.14 0.78
CA ARG A 160 -16.31 -8.31 2.13
C ARG A 160 -17.20 -7.12 2.49
N THR A 161 -18.13 -7.30 3.43
CA THR A 161 -18.94 -6.22 4.04
C THR A 161 -18.18 -5.44 5.10
N SER A 162 -17.15 -6.05 5.70
CA SER A 162 -16.28 -5.41 6.68
C SER A 162 -14.86 -5.96 6.55
N VAL A 163 -13.88 -5.11 6.83
CA VAL A 163 -12.46 -5.47 6.82
C VAL A 163 -11.74 -4.87 8.03
N HIS A 164 -10.57 -5.38 8.34
CA HIS A 164 -9.70 -4.85 9.39
C HIS A 164 -8.56 -4.03 8.79
N ILE A 165 -8.22 -2.92 9.42
CA ILE A 165 -6.89 -2.31 9.31
C ILE A 165 -6.02 -2.90 10.40
N ARG A 166 -4.83 -3.34 10.02
CA ARG A 166 -3.82 -3.90 10.90
C ARG A 166 -2.57 -3.05 10.84
N ILE A 167 -1.94 -2.81 11.99
CA ILE A 167 -0.73 -2.00 12.11
C ILE A 167 0.24 -2.77 13.00
N ASN A 168 1.43 -3.03 12.47
CA ASN A 168 2.52 -3.70 13.17
C ASN A 168 3.69 -2.74 13.29
N TRP A 169 3.51 -1.69 14.08
CA TRP A 169 4.51 -0.64 14.28
C TRP A 169 5.69 -1.15 15.12
N PRO A 170 6.94 -0.79 14.80
CA PRO A 170 8.10 -1.29 15.54
C PRO A 170 8.06 -0.92 17.03
N GLY A 171 8.12 -1.93 17.90
CA GLY A 171 8.13 -1.75 19.36
C GLY A 171 6.76 -1.60 20.02
N TYR A 172 5.66 -1.76 19.28
CA TYR A 172 4.30 -1.79 19.81
C TYR A 172 3.63 -3.14 19.50
N HIS A 173 2.58 -3.48 20.25
CA HIS A 173 1.80 -4.69 19.99
C HIS A 173 1.04 -4.58 18.66
N GLU A 174 0.71 -5.74 18.06
CA GLU A 174 -0.18 -5.79 16.89
C GLU A 174 -1.49 -5.07 17.21
N TRP A 175 -1.79 -4.04 16.41
CA TRP A 175 -3.01 -3.27 16.54
C TRP A 175 -3.96 -3.56 15.38
N LYS A 176 -5.27 -3.59 15.64
CA LYS A 176 -6.28 -3.73 14.59
C LYS A 176 -7.57 -2.98 14.87
N ARG A 177 -8.24 -2.55 13.80
CA ARG A 177 -9.58 -1.95 13.85
C ARG A 177 -10.41 -2.36 12.65
N GLN A 178 -11.67 -2.71 12.90
CA GLN A 178 -12.64 -3.05 11.85
C GLN A 178 -13.40 -1.80 11.36
N PHE A 179 -13.76 -1.78 10.08
CA PHE A 179 -14.74 -0.84 9.52
C PHE A 179 -15.57 -1.49 8.40
N GLN A 180 -16.69 -0.86 8.05
CA GLN A 180 -17.60 -1.33 7.00
C GLN A 180 -17.14 -0.86 5.62
N THR A 181 -17.24 -1.73 4.64
CA THR A 181 -16.81 -1.48 3.24
C THR A 181 -17.96 -1.05 2.33
N ARG A 182 -19.17 -0.96 2.89
CA ARG A 182 -20.37 -0.50 2.20
C ARG A 182 -20.87 0.78 2.85
N ASP A 183 -21.49 1.63 2.04
CA ASP A 183 -22.17 2.81 2.54
C ASP A 183 -23.44 2.45 3.34
N GLU A 184 -24.03 3.47 3.95
CA GLU A 184 -25.25 3.33 4.76
C GLU A 184 -26.52 3.56 3.93
N THR A 185 -26.40 3.67 2.61
CA THR A 185 -27.55 3.79 1.73
C THR A 185 -28.35 2.48 1.72
N PRO A 186 -29.64 2.50 1.35
CA PRO A 186 -30.44 1.27 1.23
C PRO A 186 -29.81 0.22 0.29
N ASN A 187 -29.14 0.68 -0.77
CA ASN A 187 -28.47 -0.19 -1.76
C ASN A 187 -27.14 -0.76 -1.26
N ARG A 188 -26.61 -0.26 -0.14
CA ARG A 188 -25.33 -0.70 0.45
C ARG A 188 -24.20 -0.72 -0.58
N ASN A 189 -24.03 0.39 -1.29
CA ASN A 189 -23.03 0.46 -2.36
C ASN A 189 -21.61 0.34 -1.78
N PRO A 190 -20.63 -0.15 -2.56
CA PRO A 190 -19.22 -0.04 -2.17
C PRO A 190 -18.85 1.39 -1.79
N ILE A 191 -18.02 1.55 -0.76
CA ILE A 191 -17.55 2.88 -0.36
C ILE A 191 -16.70 3.54 -1.45
N THR A 192 -16.69 4.88 -1.47
CA THR A 192 -15.80 5.66 -2.31
C THR A 192 -14.36 5.56 -1.83
N PHE A 193 -13.41 5.85 -2.72
CA PHE A 193 -11.98 5.87 -2.41
C PHE A 193 -11.67 6.86 -1.27
N GLU A 194 -12.26 8.06 -1.30
CA GLU A 194 -12.17 9.04 -0.21
C GLU A 194 -12.61 8.45 1.14
N LYS A 195 -13.78 7.79 1.17
CA LYS A 195 -14.31 7.21 2.40
C LYS A 195 -13.42 6.09 2.91
N PHE A 196 -12.87 5.27 2.02
CA PHE A 196 -11.89 4.26 2.36
C PHE A 196 -10.63 4.88 2.98
N VAL A 197 -10.00 5.86 2.31
CA VAL A 197 -8.82 6.56 2.83
C VAL A 197 -9.10 7.21 4.19
N ARG A 198 -10.28 7.80 4.38
CA ARG A 198 -10.71 8.35 5.68
C ARG A 198 -10.76 7.27 6.77
N HIS A 199 -11.24 6.06 6.46
CA HIS A 199 -11.20 4.94 7.41
C HIS A 199 -9.78 4.52 7.76
N ILE A 200 -8.86 4.50 6.79
CA ILE A 200 -7.44 4.21 7.03
C ILE A 200 -6.83 5.28 7.95
N GLY A 201 -6.93 6.55 7.58
CA GLY A 201 -6.33 7.64 8.35
C GLY A 201 -6.86 7.71 9.78
N ARG A 202 -8.18 7.57 9.98
CA ARG A 202 -8.77 7.48 11.33
C ARG A 202 -8.31 6.26 12.11
N SER A 203 -7.91 5.18 11.44
CA SER A 203 -7.38 3.99 12.11
C SER A 203 -5.93 4.23 12.55
N VAL A 204 -5.10 4.82 11.70
CA VAL A 204 -3.72 5.21 12.05
C VAL A 204 -3.72 6.26 13.17
N ASP A 205 -4.54 7.30 13.06
CA ASP A 205 -4.67 8.36 14.08
C ASP A 205 -5.11 7.78 15.44
N LYS A 206 -6.09 6.87 15.43
CA LYS A 206 -6.54 6.18 16.64
C LYS A 206 -5.43 5.31 17.25
N PHE A 207 -4.73 4.53 16.42
CA PHE A 207 -3.57 3.73 16.86
C PHE A 207 -2.53 4.63 17.53
N MET A 208 -2.14 5.74 16.89
CA MET A 208 -1.14 6.65 17.45
C MET A 208 -1.60 7.25 18.78
N SER A 209 -2.87 7.62 18.91
CA SER A 209 -3.42 8.14 20.17
C SER A 209 -3.38 7.11 21.30
N GLU A 210 -3.63 5.83 21.01
CA GLU A 210 -3.59 4.75 22.00
C GLU A 210 -2.14 4.38 22.35
N ALA A 211 -1.25 4.39 21.37
CA ALA A 211 0.17 4.08 21.50
C ALA A 211 0.96 5.05 22.40
N VAL A 212 0.48 6.29 22.58
CA VAL A 212 1.11 7.26 23.52
C VAL A 212 1.13 6.74 24.96
N SER A 213 0.13 5.95 25.34
CA SER A 213 0.00 5.37 26.69
C SER A 213 0.60 3.97 26.81
N GLU A 214 1.07 3.39 25.70
CA GLU A 214 1.64 2.05 25.66
C GLU A 214 3.15 2.08 25.93
N VAL A 215 3.66 1.07 26.64
CA VAL A 215 5.09 0.92 26.87
C VAL A 215 5.76 0.46 25.57
N HIS A 216 6.61 1.31 25.00
CA HIS A 216 7.42 0.98 23.84
C HIS A 216 8.48 -0.08 24.16
N GLN A 217 8.52 -1.16 23.38
CA GLN A 217 9.41 -2.31 23.55
C GLN A 217 10.31 -2.52 22.31
N GLY A 218 11.08 -1.50 21.93
CA GLY A 218 11.99 -1.60 20.79
C GLY A 218 12.97 -0.44 20.68
N ASP A 219 13.52 -0.22 19.49
CA ASP A 219 14.39 0.92 19.20
C ASP A 219 13.65 2.25 19.50
N PRO A 220 14.13 3.08 20.44
CA PRO A 220 13.44 4.30 20.87
C PRO A 220 13.13 5.30 19.76
N ARG A 221 13.81 5.22 18.61
CA ARG A 221 13.56 6.10 17.46
C ARG A 221 12.16 5.92 16.85
N TRP A 222 11.53 4.77 17.08
CA TRP A 222 10.16 4.48 16.64
C TRP A 222 9.09 4.85 17.66
N ARG A 223 9.46 5.37 18.84
CA ARG A 223 8.50 5.72 19.88
C ARG A 223 7.52 6.78 19.37
N ILE A 224 6.23 6.54 19.59
CA ILE A 224 5.13 7.47 19.33
C ILE A 224 4.91 8.35 20.57
N GLY A 225 4.64 9.64 20.37
CA GLY A 225 4.27 10.58 21.45
C GLY A 225 5.37 11.59 21.78
N PHE A 226 5.44 12.00 23.05
CA PHE A 226 6.35 13.06 23.51
C PHE A 226 7.81 12.75 23.17
N ASN A 227 8.52 13.71 22.58
CA ASN A 227 9.88 13.55 22.05
C ASN A 227 10.03 12.33 21.11
N GLY A 228 8.97 12.02 20.36
CA GLY A 228 8.91 10.87 19.45
C GLY A 228 8.23 11.24 18.14
N ILE A 229 7.66 10.23 17.48
CA ILE A 229 6.85 10.39 16.28
C ILE A 229 5.45 10.85 16.68
N THR A 230 5.00 11.94 16.08
CA THR A 230 3.69 12.54 16.28
C THR A 230 2.86 12.40 15.02
N ARG A 231 1.55 12.63 15.13
CA ARG A 231 0.63 12.64 13.98
C ARG A 231 1.11 13.52 12.82
N ASN A 232 1.70 14.68 13.13
CA ASN A 232 2.17 15.62 12.11
C ASN A 232 3.41 15.15 11.36
N ASP A 233 4.09 14.11 11.86
CA ASP A 233 5.23 13.50 11.17
C ASP A 233 4.79 12.49 10.11
N VAL A 234 3.51 12.07 10.10
CA VAL A 234 3.07 10.88 9.36
C VAL A 234 2.46 11.21 8.01
N ILE A 235 2.91 10.46 7.00
CA ILE A 235 2.35 10.40 5.65
C ILE A 235 1.79 8.99 5.41
N LEU A 236 0.52 8.92 5.08
CA LEU A 236 -0.12 7.70 4.61
C LEU A 236 0.16 7.54 3.11
N VAL A 237 0.98 6.56 2.74
CA VAL A 237 1.43 6.36 1.35
C VAL A 237 0.40 5.56 0.54
N GLY A 238 -0.15 4.52 1.16
CA GLY A 238 -1.00 3.54 0.50
C GLY A 238 -1.48 2.48 1.48
N VAL A 239 -2.11 1.44 0.95
CA VAL A 239 -2.53 0.26 1.70
C VAL A 239 -2.34 -1.00 0.87
N VAL A 240 -2.08 -2.12 1.55
CA VAL A 240 -1.91 -3.44 0.94
C VAL A 240 -2.93 -4.44 1.49
N HIS A 241 -3.48 -5.28 0.63
CA HIS A 241 -4.46 -6.32 1.02
C HIS A 241 -3.70 -7.59 1.43
N VAL A 242 -3.51 -7.80 2.74
CA VAL A 242 -2.66 -8.89 3.27
C VAL A 242 -3.43 -10.20 3.49
N SER A 243 -4.76 -10.12 3.56
CA SER A 243 -5.67 -11.28 3.55
C SER A 243 -7.05 -10.80 3.12
N SER A 244 -7.95 -11.69 2.70
CA SER A 244 -9.32 -11.35 2.21
C SER A 244 -10.22 -10.58 3.18
N GLY A 245 -9.76 -10.26 4.39
CA GLY A 245 -10.48 -9.42 5.36
C GLY A 245 -9.57 -8.46 6.14
N SER A 246 -8.31 -8.27 5.72
CA SER A 246 -7.36 -7.38 6.40
C SER A 246 -6.48 -6.61 5.42
N TRP A 247 -6.31 -5.32 5.71
CA TRP A 247 -5.43 -4.40 5.01
C TRP A 247 -4.39 -3.84 5.97
N MET A 248 -3.19 -3.53 5.46
CA MET A 248 -2.15 -2.83 6.22
C MET A 248 -1.78 -1.52 5.53
N PRO A 249 -1.64 -0.41 6.26
CA PRO A 249 -1.18 0.85 5.70
C PRO A 249 0.32 0.82 5.42
N ILE A 250 0.72 1.48 4.35
CA ILE A 250 2.12 1.85 4.11
C ILE A 250 2.32 3.25 4.66
N ILE A 251 3.29 3.41 5.55
CA ILE A 251 3.49 4.64 6.30
C ILE A 251 4.92 5.15 6.07
N GLN A 252 5.04 6.45 5.82
CA GLN A 252 6.31 7.15 5.74
C GLN A 252 6.28 8.36 6.67
N LEU A 253 7.43 8.74 7.20
CA LEU A 253 7.61 9.98 7.91
C LEU A 253 7.94 11.14 6.95
N ASN A 254 7.53 12.35 7.26
CA ASN A 254 7.95 13.57 6.56
C ASN A 254 9.30 14.13 7.06
N ARG A 255 10.06 13.29 7.78
CA ARG A 255 11.39 13.56 8.28
C ARG A 255 12.19 12.27 8.38
N HIS A 256 13.51 12.39 8.44
CA HIS A 256 14.38 11.28 8.76
C HIS A 256 14.40 11.01 10.26
N LEU A 257 14.53 9.73 10.63
CA LEU A 257 14.94 9.37 11.98
C LEU A 257 16.45 9.53 12.10
N ALA A 258 16.89 10.31 13.08
CA ALA A 258 18.28 10.40 13.50
C ALA A 258 18.68 9.14 14.27
#